data_AF-A0A967ESK5-F1
#
_entry.id   AF-A0A967ESK5-F1
#
_cell.length_a   1.000
_cell.length_b   1.000
_cell.length_c   1.000
_cell.angle_alpha   90.00
_cell.angle_beta   90.00
_cell.angle_gamma   90.00
#
_symmetry.space_group_name_H-M   'P 1'
#
loop_
_entity.id
_entity.type
_entity.pdbx_description
1 polymer ?
#
loop_
_entity_poly.entity_id
_entity_poly.type
_entity_poly.pdbx_seq_one_letter_code
_entity_poly.pdbx_strand_id
1 'polypeptide(L)'
;MRTFAAIVVIALFVVACTSGSEAPTTSAAVSTSTSTSTSAHPSTTTSAHPSTTPSTAPVADATLTVQQQPRSLSPFAGYTLVPMDEAGTYPGPAWPTSLDGVVISPEAEYLVGRPEAARALTDHGFVVVPGYAALFQDVYAQAPYDNHAIFVTTDAGYHVLHLAFSKVLRDTEQNSLLPVLEDLVTRSVAAARGQAAALAGTGQADQASRVAQLFEAAAVLLGLDVGPVGPLADQEVGLATEAAQMTTSPITGFAACNRTQSPRGCVDYSLFKPRGHYTRNEDLERYFRAMSLVGQEGASFVAGMDGDTPVVDEPSMQFALLVVRAMQADPVIEQDWRLLYEPTAFMVGMADDYTPFELAAVAVAVAGDRWSTDDFADTGLLQTVGGKLLATRAVGINPEAASVRIMGARFVIDS
;
A
#
# COMPACT_ATOMS: atom_id res chain seq x y z
N MET A 1 43.89 -63.12 5.37
CA MET A 1 43.62 -61.76 5.89
C MET A 1 42.89 -60.99 4.81
N ARG A 2 41.68 -60.53 5.14
CA ARG A 2 40.62 -60.02 4.24
C ARG A 2 41.05 -58.68 3.58
N THR A 3 41.06 -58.45 2.25
CA THR A 3 40.01 -58.45 1.18
C THR A 3 38.93 -57.40 1.40
N PHE A 4 38.39 -56.63 0.44
CA PHE A 4 38.68 -56.26 -0.96
C PHE A 4 37.62 -55.18 -1.29
N ALA A 5 37.88 -54.27 -2.22
CA ALA A 5 36.88 -53.37 -2.78
C ALA A 5 35.86 -54.12 -3.66
N ALA A 6 34.60 -53.67 -3.68
CA ALA A 6 33.68 -53.96 -4.79
C ALA A 6 32.50 -52.96 -4.86
N ILE A 7 32.27 -52.48 -6.08
CA ILE A 7 31.16 -51.67 -6.57
C ILE A 7 30.10 -52.64 -7.17
N VAL A 8 28.85 -52.17 -7.39
CA VAL A 8 27.95 -52.45 -8.55
C VAL A 8 26.61 -53.19 -8.26
N VAL A 9 25.50 -52.44 -8.49
CA VAL A 9 24.23 -52.76 -9.21
C VAL A 9 22.98 -53.37 -8.53
N ILE A 10 21.94 -52.52 -8.51
CA ILE A 10 20.53 -52.64 -8.97
C ILE A 10 19.95 -54.04 -9.24
N ALA A 11 18.79 -54.33 -8.65
CA ALA A 11 17.71 -55.08 -9.32
C ALA A 11 16.33 -54.69 -8.76
N LEU A 12 15.49 -54.14 -9.65
CA LEU A 12 14.03 -54.05 -9.51
C LEU A 12 13.40 -55.45 -9.57
N PHE A 13 12.32 -55.66 -8.82
CA PHE A 13 11.28 -56.62 -9.19
C PHE A 13 9.90 -55.98 -9.05
N VAL A 14 9.24 -55.85 -10.19
CA VAL A 14 7.80 -55.61 -10.34
C VAL A 14 7.14 -56.96 -10.58
N VAL A 15 6.11 -57.30 -9.80
CA VAL A 15 5.07 -58.25 -10.22
C VAL A 15 3.72 -57.68 -9.78
N ALA A 16 2.84 -57.50 -10.76
CA ALA A 16 1.44 -57.14 -10.62
C ALA A 16 0.58 -58.41 -10.48
N CYS A 17 -0.52 -58.34 -9.70
CA CYS A 17 -1.90 -58.50 -10.19
C CYS A 17 -2.96 -58.67 -9.08
N THR A 18 -4.10 -57.99 -9.32
CA THR A 18 -5.51 -58.33 -9.02
C THR A 18 -6.14 -58.09 -7.64
N SER A 19 -6.86 -56.95 -7.56
CA SER A 19 -8.30 -56.74 -7.25
C SER A 19 -8.98 -57.31 -5.99
N GLY A 20 -9.60 -56.40 -5.21
CA GLY A 20 -10.70 -56.64 -4.25
C GLY A 20 -10.70 -55.57 -3.14
N SER A 21 -11.43 -54.46 -3.30
CA SER A 21 -12.74 -54.15 -2.70
C SER A 21 -12.72 -53.61 -1.25
N GLU A 22 -13.42 -52.49 -1.08
CA GLU A 22 -13.98 -51.87 0.14
C GLU A 22 -13.15 -50.94 1.04
N ALA A 23 -13.89 -49.97 1.59
CA ALA A 23 -13.52 -48.61 1.98
C ALA A 23 -12.92 -48.46 3.40
N PRO A 24 -12.25 -47.34 3.71
CA PRO A 24 -11.95 -46.97 5.08
C PRO A 24 -12.98 -46.00 5.67
N THR A 25 -13.60 -46.44 6.76
CA THR A 25 -14.35 -45.66 7.73
C THR A 25 -13.48 -44.65 8.47
N THR A 26 -14.12 -43.52 8.76
CA THR A 26 -13.74 -42.38 9.61
C THR A 26 -13.19 -42.77 10.99
N SER A 27 -12.13 -42.07 11.43
CA SER A 27 -11.72 -42.02 12.84
C SER A 27 -11.92 -40.61 13.40
N ALA A 28 -12.51 -40.59 14.59
CA ALA A 28 -13.13 -39.46 15.25
C ALA A 28 -12.14 -38.47 15.89
N ALA A 29 -12.62 -37.23 15.99
CA ALA A 29 -11.99 -36.10 16.64
C ALA A 29 -12.02 -36.21 18.18
N VAL A 30 -10.96 -35.67 18.77
CA VAL A 30 -10.71 -35.55 20.21
C VAL A 30 -11.71 -34.60 20.86
N SER A 31 -12.29 -35.04 21.97
CA SER A 31 -13.22 -34.29 22.81
C SER A 31 -12.45 -33.41 23.81
N THR A 32 -12.80 -32.13 23.90
CA THR A 32 -12.43 -31.26 25.02
C THR A 32 -13.70 -30.84 25.74
N SER A 33 -13.82 -31.27 27.00
CA SER A 33 -14.89 -30.91 27.91
C SER A 33 -14.77 -29.46 28.37
N THR A 34 -15.86 -28.70 28.32
CA THR A 34 -16.01 -27.47 29.10
C THR A 34 -17.38 -27.45 29.77
N SER A 35 -17.35 -27.21 31.07
CA SER A 35 -18.46 -27.25 32.01
C SER A 35 -19.51 -26.17 31.74
N THR A 36 -20.76 -26.61 31.84
CA THR A 36 -21.98 -25.81 31.74
C THR A 36 -22.23 -25.06 33.05
N SER A 37 -22.59 -23.79 32.96
CA SER A 37 -23.44 -23.15 33.97
C SER A 37 -24.61 -22.49 33.26
N THR A 38 -25.80 -22.86 33.70
CA THR A 38 -27.09 -22.59 33.09
C THR A 38 -27.77 -21.45 33.81
N SER A 39 -28.31 -20.47 33.09
CA SER A 39 -29.44 -19.67 33.56
C SER A 39 -30.33 -19.30 32.37
N ALA A 40 -31.53 -19.88 32.33
CA ALA A 40 -32.68 -19.49 31.52
C ALA A 40 -33.28 -18.20 32.13
N HIS A 41 -34.04 -17.31 31.49
CA HIS A 41 -35.04 -17.29 30.40
C HIS A 41 -35.43 -15.78 30.22
N PRO A 42 -36.41 -15.34 29.39
CA PRO A 42 -37.04 -15.95 28.22
C PRO A 42 -37.03 -15.03 26.97
N SER A 43 -37.37 -15.63 25.84
CA SER A 43 -37.65 -14.99 24.56
C SER A 43 -39.00 -14.29 24.55
N THR A 44 -39.06 -13.10 23.95
CA THR A 44 -40.31 -12.52 23.40
C THR A 44 -40.09 -12.18 21.94
N THR A 45 -40.79 -12.95 21.09
CA THR A 45 -40.98 -12.71 19.66
C THR A 45 -42.03 -11.64 19.49
N THR A 46 -41.70 -10.54 18.80
CA THR A 46 -42.71 -9.62 18.26
C THR A 46 -42.42 -9.36 16.80
N SER A 47 -43.33 -9.87 15.96
CA SER A 47 -43.46 -9.53 14.54
C SER A 47 -44.05 -8.14 14.40
N ALA A 48 -43.48 -7.29 13.54
CA ALA A 48 -44.12 -6.06 13.09
C ALA A 48 -43.78 -5.78 11.61
N HIS A 49 -44.82 -5.76 10.79
CA HIS A 49 -44.82 -5.26 9.41
C HIS A 49 -44.57 -3.73 9.39
N PRO A 50 -44.04 -3.17 8.28
CA PRO A 50 -43.57 -1.79 8.23
C PRO A 50 -44.74 -0.81 8.08
N SER A 51 -44.77 0.21 8.94
CA SER A 51 -45.62 1.38 8.77
C SER A 51 -44.81 2.50 8.13
N THR A 52 -45.17 2.87 6.91
CA THR A 52 -44.66 4.01 6.16
C THR A 52 -45.17 5.31 6.78
N THR A 53 -44.25 6.13 7.29
CA THR A 53 -44.49 7.56 7.53
C THR A 53 -43.31 8.34 6.94
N PRO A 54 -43.54 9.36 6.09
CA PRO A 54 -42.46 10.13 5.50
C PRO A 54 -41.88 11.08 6.56
N SER A 55 -40.70 10.77 7.06
CA SER A 55 -39.94 11.68 7.92
C SER A 55 -39.12 12.61 7.04
N THR A 56 -39.68 13.79 6.79
CA THR A 56 -38.96 14.98 6.32
C THR A 56 -38.05 15.48 7.45
N ALA A 57 -36.83 14.95 7.50
CA ALA A 57 -35.73 15.52 8.27
C ALA A 57 -34.64 15.98 7.28
N PRO A 58 -33.98 17.13 7.51
CA PRO A 58 -32.89 17.58 6.64
C PRO A 58 -31.79 16.51 6.65
N VAL A 59 -31.32 16.15 5.45
CA VAL A 59 -30.11 15.36 5.28
C VAL A 59 -28.99 16.16 5.93
N ALA A 60 -28.45 15.65 7.04
CA ALA A 60 -27.32 16.28 7.71
C ALA A 60 -26.14 16.36 6.75
N ASP A 61 -25.48 17.53 6.71
CA ASP A 61 -24.25 17.78 5.98
C ASP A 61 -23.27 16.63 6.21
N ALA A 62 -23.06 15.80 5.20
CA ALA A 62 -22.01 14.80 5.20
C ALA A 62 -20.69 15.54 5.01
N THR A 63 -20.16 16.10 6.10
CA THR A 63 -18.74 16.39 6.15
C THR A 63 -18.06 15.03 6.12
N LEU A 64 -17.45 14.68 4.98
CA LEU A 64 -16.45 13.62 4.90
C LEU A 64 -15.26 14.05 5.76
N THR A 65 -15.43 13.90 7.07
CA THR A 65 -14.29 13.57 7.90
C THR A 65 -13.93 12.17 7.44
N VAL A 66 -12.87 12.05 6.62
CA VAL A 66 -11.98 10.89 6.81
C VAL A 66 -11.87 10.82 8.31
N GLN A 67 -12.36 9.75 8.92
CA GLN A 67 -12.07 9.57 10.33
C GLN A 67 -10.55 9.57 10.34
N GLN A 68 -9.95 10.69 10.75
CA GLN A 68 -8.85 10.62 11.67
C GLN A 68 -9.42 9.67 12.69
N GLN A 69 -9.11 8.37 12.56
CA GLN A 69 -9.19 7.51 13.71
C GLN A 69 -8.55 8.38 14.77
N PRO A 70 -9.29 8.79 15.80
CA PRO A 70 -8.67 9.57 16.85
C PRO A 70 -7.43 8.77 17.15
N ARG A 71 -6.23 9.37 16.95
CA ARG A 71 -4.97 8.73 17.35
C ARG A 71 -5.35 8.11 18.66
N SER A 72 -5.42 6.78 18.72
CA SER A 72 -5.96 6.16 19.91
C SER A 72 -4.97 6.63 20.98
N LEU A 73 -5.42 7.61 21.77
CA LEU A 73 -4.71 8.11 22.92
C LEU A 73 -4.93 7.15 24.07
N SER A 74 -5.57 5.98 23.84
CA SER A 74 -5.12 4.81 24.56
C SER A 74 -3.70 4.57 24.07
N PRO A 75 -2.65 4.91 24.83
CA PRO A 75 -1.29 4.65 24.42
C PRO A 75 -1.25 3.17 24.02
N PHE A 76 -1.00 2.90 22.74
CA PHE A 76 -0.76 1.54 22.29
C PHE A 76 0.47 1.07 23.05
N ALA A 77 0.25 0.22 24.06
CA ALA A 77 1.20 -0.15 25.10
C ALA A 77 2.01 1.04 25.63
N GLY A 78 1.64 1.60 26.78
CA GLY A 78 2.43 2.65 27.43
C GLY A 78 3.91 2.27 27.47
N TYR A 79 4.71 2.83 26.56
CA TYR A 79 6.13 2.56 26.48
C TYR A 79 6.80 3.41 27.53
N THR A 80 7.28 2.75 28.58
CA THR A 80 8.17 3.41 29.53
C THR A 80 9.52 3.49 28.84
N LEU A 81 9.93 4.69 28.44
CA LEU A 81 11.31 4.95 28.02
C LEU A 81 12.23 4.44 29.13
N VAL A 82 12.92 3.34 28.86
CA VAL A 82 14.04 2.91 29.70
C VAL A 82 15.12 3.98 29.48
N PRO A 83 15.53 4.73 30.51
CA PRO A 83 16.62 5.68 30.36
C PRO A 83 17.81 4.91 29.80
N MET A 84 18.33 5.33 28.64
CA MET A 84 19.62 4.82 28.21
C MET A 84 20.62 5.21 29.29
N ASP A 85 21.57 4.33 29.58
CA ASP A 85 22.69 4.66 30.44
C ASP A 85 23.56 5.70 29.71
N GLU A 86 23.18 6.98 29.83
CA GLU A 86 23.90 8.12 29.27
C GLU A 86 25.14 8.47 30.09
N ALA A 87 25.38 7.76 31.21
CA ALA A 87 26.52 7.96 32.10
C ALA A 87 27.80 7.29 31.56
N GLY A 88 28.21 7.69 30.36
CA GLY A 88 29.60 7.58 29.93
C GLY A 88 30.02 6.23 29.36
N THR A 89 31.08 6.30 28.56
CA THR A 89 31.85 5.18 27.99
C THR A 89 31.76 3.92 28.84
N TYR A 90 31.19 2.83 28.27
CA TYR A 90 31.26 1.50 28.84
C TYR A 90 32.70 1.22 29.29
N PRO A 91 32.99 1.15 30.61
CA PRO A 91 34.35 0.95 31.13
C PRO A 91 34.74 -0.52 31.02
N GLY A 92 34.20 -1.22 30.02
CA GLY A 92 34.34 -2.64 29.82
C GLY A 92 35.78 -3.10 29.88
N PRO A 93 36.00 -4.43 29.92
CA PRO A 93 37.35 -4.95 29.91
C PRO A 93 38.15 -4.32 28.76
N ALA A 94 39.43 -4.03 29.04
CA ALA A 94 40.34 -3.55 28.02
C ALA A 94 40.25 -4.47 26.80
N TRP A 95 40.37 -3.88 25.61
CA TRP A 95 40.30 -4.63 24.36
C TRP A 95 41.26 -5.82 24.42
N PRO A 96 40.77 -7.06 24.26
CA PRO A 96 41.62 -8.23 24.36
C PRO A 96 42.64 -8.21 23.21
N THR A 97 43.93 -8.29 23.54
CA THR A 97 45.02 -8.37 22.56
C THR A 97 45.41 -9.82 22.23
N SER A 98 44.74 -10.80 22.85
CA SER A 98 44.89 -12.23 22.61
C SER A 98 43.60 -12.96 23.00
N LEU A 99 43.43 -14.19 22.50
CA LEU A 99 42.37 -15.11 22.93
C LEU A 99 42.78 -15.97 24.13
N ASP A 100 43.97 -15.76 24.70
CA ASP A 100 44.45 -16.51 25.85
C ASP A 100 43.57 -16.25 27.07
N GLY A 101 43.03 -17.33 27.66
CA GLY A 101 42.12 -17.23 28.80
C GLY A 101 40.67 -16.88 28.42
N VAL A 102 40.35 -16.74 27.13
CA VAL A 102 38.96 -16.64 26.65
C VAL A 102 38.35 -18.03 26.67
N VAL A 103 37.20 -18.17 27.32
CA VAL A 103 36.41 -19.41 27.27
C VAL A 103 35.70 -19.48 25.92
N ILE A 104 36.11 -20.44 25.09
CA ILE A 104 35.51 -20.71 23.78
C ILE A 104 34.56 -21.89 23.95
N SER A 105 33.32 -21.79 23.46
CA SER A 105 32.41 -22.95 23.46
C SER A 105 32.94 -24.03 22.51
N PRO A 106 32.77 -25.33 22.82
CA PRO A 106 33.22 -26.42 21.95
C PRO A 106 32.78 -26.29 20.48
N GLU A 107 31.59 -25.76 20.26
CA GLU A 107 31.00 -25.52 18.95
C GLU A 107 31.67 -24.36 18.20
N ALA A 108 32.20 -23.37 18.93
CA ALA A 108 32.95 -22.24 18.37
C ALA A 108 34.44 -22.55 18.17
N GLU A 109 34.99 -23.61 18.78
CA GLU A 109 36.40 -24.01 18.62
C GLU A 109 36.78 -24.21 17.15
N TYR A 110 35.88 -24.81 16.36
CA TYR A 110 36.10 -25.00 14.92
C TYR A 110 36.21 -23.66 14.17
N LEU A 111 35.43 -22.65 14.57
CA LEU A 111 35.47 -21.31 13.97
C LEU A 111 36.73 -20.56 14.39
N VAL A 112 37.05 -20.56 15.69
CA VAL A 112 38.25 -19.89 16.23
C VAL A 112 39.54 -20.59 15.78
N GLY A 113 39.50 -21.90 15.50
CA GLY A 113 40.62 -22.65 14.94
C GLY A 113 41.04 -22.21 13.54
N ARG A 114 40.23 -21.40 12.85
CA ARG A 114 40.59 -20.79 11.57
C ARG A 114 41.46 -19.54 11.79
N PRO A 115 42.68 -19.48 11.23
CA PRO A 115 43.61 -18.37 11.48
C PRO A 115 43.03 -16.99 11.17
N GLU A 116 42.22 -16.87 10.11
CA GLU A 116 41.56 -15.63 9.73
C GLU A 116 40.50 -15.19 10.76
N ALA A 117 39.77 -16.12 11.35
CA ALA A 117 38.73 -15.82 12.32
C ALA A 117 39.31 -15.47 13.69
N ALA A 118 40.33 -16.20 14.15
CA ALA A 118 41.06 -15.85 15.37
C ALA A 118 41.70 -14.46 15.28
N ARG A 119 42.29 -14.15 14.12
CA ARG A 119 42.88 -12.83 13.86
C ARG A 119 41.81 -11.73 13.87
N ALA A 120 40.70 -11.94 13.16
CA ALA A 120 39.59 -10.98 13.17
C ALA A 120 39.02 -10.76 14.58
N LEU A 121 38.87 -11.82 15.39
CA LEU A 121 38.44 -11.71 16.79
C LEU A 121 39.41 -10.90 17.64
N THR A 122 40.71 -11.04 17.44
CA THR A 122 41.74 -10.28 18.20
C THR A 122 41.83 -8.83 17.72
N ASP A 123 41.78 -8.59 16.41
CA ASP A 123 41.91 -7.27 15.80
C ASP A 123 40.62 -6.43 15.93
N HIS A 124 39.45 -7.08 15.91
CA HIS A 124 38.13 -6.43 15.81
C HIS A 124 37.15 -6.79 16.93
N GLY A 125 37.48 -7.71 17.83
CA GLY A 125 36.59 -8.11 18.94
C GLY A 125 35.35 -8.90 18.49
N PHE A 126 35.15 -9.05 17.18
CA PHE A 126 34.13 -9.86 16.55
C PHE A 126 34.66 -10.41 15.23
N VAL A 127 34.02 -11.48 14.74
CA VAL A 127 34.24 -12.01 13.39
C VAL A 127 32.89 -12.30 12.75
N VAL A 128 32.75 -11.96 11.48
CA VAL A 128 31.58 -12.35 10.67
C VAL A 128 31.99 -13.57 9.85
N VAL A 129 31.29 -14.68 10.08
CA VAL A 129 31.50 -15.93 9.34
C VAL A 129 30.26 -16.25 8.51
N PRO A 130 30.40 -16.94 7.35
CA PRO A 130 29.24 -17.39 6.60
C PRO A 130 28.32 -18.26 7.46
N GLY A 131 27.06 -17.84 7.58
CA GLY A 131 26.04 -18.61 8.28
C GLY A 131 25.58 -19.83 7.48
N TYR A 132 25.07 -20.83 8.17
CA TYR A 132 24.46 -22.03 7.55
C TYR A 132 22.93 -21.97 7.53
N ALA A 133 22.32 -21.13 8.37
CA ALA A 133 20.87 -21.01 8.50
C ALA A 133 20.30 -20.12 7.41
N ALA A 134 19.19 -20.54 6.81
CA ALA A 134 18.45 -19.73 5.84
C ALA A 134 17.74 -18.55 6.51
N LEU A 135 17.33 -18.73 7.77
CA LEU A 135 16.63 -17.72 8.55
C LEU A 135 17.24 -17.64 9.96
N PHE A 136 17.36 -16.42 10.48
CA PHE A 136 18.06 -16.18 11.74
C PHE A 136 17.37 -16.81 12.96
N GLN A 137 16.04 -17.05 12.92
CA GLN A 137 15.36 -17.74 14.02
C GLN A 137 15.84 -19.18 14.20
N ASP A 138 16.35 -19.83 13.16
CA ASP A 138 16.89 -21.18 13.26
C ASP A 138 18.17 -21.17 14.13
N VAL A 139 18.99 -20.11 14.01
CA VAL A 139 20.16 -19.88 14.85
C VAL A 139 19.75 -19.65 16.31
N TYR A 140 18.74 -18.81 16.54
CA TYR A 140 18.24 -18.54 17.90
C TYR A 140 17.58 -19.77 18.54
N ALA A 141 16.86 -20.59 17.77
CA ALA A 141 16.21 -21.79 18.27
C ALA A 141 17.23 -22.87 18.67
N GLN A 142 18.36 -22.94 17.96
CA GLN A 142 19.42 -23.90 18.22
C GLN A 142 20.35 -23.46 19.36
N ALA A 143 20.59 -22.16 19.52
CA ALA A 143 21.54 -21.60 20.48
C ALA A 143 21.43 -22.16 21.93
N PRO A 144 20.23 -22.35 22.52
CA PRO A 144 20.12 -22.95 23.86
C PRO A 144 20.59 -24.40 23.93
N TYR A 145 20.42 -25.18 22.86
CA TYR A 145 20.84 -26.59 22.80
C TYR A 145 22.36 -26.72 22.64
N ASP A 146 22.96 -25.75 21.96
CA ASP A 146 24.40 -25.67 21.73
C ASP A 146 25.14 -24.91 22.85
N ASN A 147 24.46 -24.54 23.95
CA ASN A 147 24.99 -23.69 25.02
C ASN A 147 25.62 -22.36 24.52
N HIS A 148 25.15 -21.83 23.39
CA HIS A 148 25.58 -20.55 22.87
C HIS A 148 24.96 -19.40 23.68
N ALA A 149 25.77 -18.39 24.00
CA ALA A 149 25.26 -17.14 24.55
C ALA A 149 24.38 -16.45 23.50
N ILE A 150 23.16 -16.08 23.89
CA ILE A 150 22.21 -15.42 23.01
C ILE A 150 22.35 -13.91 23.17
N PHE A 151 22.73 -13.25 22.09
CA PHE A 151 22.68 -11.79 21.98
C PHE A 151 21.54 -11.41 21.02
N VAL A 152 20.49 -10.77 21.55
CA VAL A 152 19.36 -10.28 20.76
C VAL A 152 19.54 -8.79 20.52
N THR A 153 19.68 -8.43 19.26
CA THR A 153 19.74 -7.06 18.79
C THR A 153 18.35 -6.55 18.41
N THR A 154 18.17 -5.23 18.39
CA THR A 154 16.88 -4.60 18.08
C THR A 154 16.43 -4.85 16.65
N ASP A 155 17.36 -4.98 15.71
CA ASP A 155 17.10 -5.32 14.30
C ASP A 155 16.43 -6.69 14.13
N ALA A 156 16.72 -7.69 14.98
CA ALA A 156 16.02 -8.97 14.96
C ALA A 156 14.52 -8.80 15.23
N GLY A 157 14.15 -7.94 16.20
CA GLY A 157 12.76 -7.59 16.48
C GLY A 157 12.11 -6.84 15.32
N TYR A 158 12.80 -5.84 14.76
CA TYR A 158 12.31 -5.09 13.60
C TYR A 158 12.16 -5.97 12.35
N HIS A 159 13.03 -6.96 12.17
CA HIS A 159 12.95 -7.88 11.05
C HIS A 159 11.71 -8.78 11.15
N VAL A 160 11.42 -9.34 12.34
CA VAL A 160 10.17 -10.11 12.53
C VAL A 160 8.94 -9.24 12.29
N LEU A 161 8.95 -8.01 12.82
CA LEU A 161 7.88 -7.04 12.58
C LEU A 161 7.72 -6.76 11.07
N HIS A 162 8.83 -6.56 10.37
CA HIS A 162 8.83 -6.34 8.92
C HIS A 162 8.23 -7.53 8.17
N LEU A 163 8.62 -8.77 8.47
CA LEU A 163 8.07 -9.96 7.82
C LEU A 163 6.56 -10.11 8.08
N ALA A 164 6.12 -9.85 9.32
CA ALA A 164 4.72 -9.89 9.69
C ALA A 164 3.91 -8.81 8.95
N PHE A 165 4.39 -7.56 8.98
CA PHE A 165 3.79 -6.43 8.27
C PHE A 165 3.71 -6.70 6.77
N SER A 166 4.81 -7.09 6.14
CA SER A 166 4.88 -7.40 4.70
C SER A 166 3.94 -8.52 4.29
N LYS A 167 3.65 -9.49 5.18
CA LYS A 167 2.64 -10.52 4.91
C LYS A 167 1.22 -9.98 5.05
N VAL A 168 0.91 -9.24 6.12
CA VAL A 168 -0.42 -8.64 6.30
C VAL A 168 -0.74 -7.69 5.16
N LEU A 169 0.21 -6.82 4.78
CA LEU A 169 0.05 -5.87 3.67
C LEU A 169 -0.28 -6.60 2.37
N ARG A 170 0.58 -7.53 1.96
CA ARG A 170 0.37 -8.28 0.70
C ARG A 170 -0.94 -9.07 0.70
N ASP A 171 -1.26 -9.76 1.80
CA ASP A 171 -2.50 -10.55 1.88
C ASP A 171 -3.74 -9.63 1.82
N THR A 172 -3.66 -8.43 2.42
CA THR A 172 -4.72 -7.42 2.37
C THR A 172 -4.86 -6.84 0.98
N GLU A 173 -3.74 -6.47 0.34
CA GLU A 173 -3.71 -5.93 -1.02
C GLU A 173 -4.33 -6.92 -2.02
N GLN A 174 -3.89 -8.18 -1.98
CA GLN A 174 -4.34 -9.19 -2.94
C GLN A 174 -5.79 -9.64 -2.69
N ASN A 175 -6.15 -9.97 -1.44
CA ASN A 175 -7.43 -10.63 -1.16
C ASN A 175 -8.57 -9.67 -0.87
N SER A 176 -8.27 -8.43 -0.49
CA SER A 176 -9.29 -7.45 -0.07
C SER A 176 -9.27 -6.19 -0.94
N LEU A 177 -8.10 -5.58 -1.14
CA LEU A 177 -8.03 -4.26 -1.80
C LEU A 177 -8.11 -4.33 -3.31
N LEU A 178 -7.55 -5.37 -3.95
CA LEU A 178 -7.64 -5.54 -5.39
C LEU A 178 -9.10 -5.67 -5.88
N PRO A 179 -9.97 -6.53 -5.30
CA PRO A 179 -11.38 -6.57 -5.70
C PRO A 179 -12.11 -5.24 -5.52
N VAL A 180 -11.79 -4.49 -4.45
CA VAL A 180 -12.37 -3.16 -4.21
C VAL A 180 -11.90 -2.15 -5.25
N LEU A 181 -10.62 -2.18 -5.62
CA LEU A 181 -10.06 -1.33 -6.68
C LEU A 181 -10.69 -1.67 -8.04
N GLU A 182 -10.93 -2.95 -8.33
CA GLU A 182 -11.61 -3.39 -9.55
C GLU A 182 -13.06 -2.85 -9.64
N ASP A 183 -13.83 -2.87 -8.55
CA ASP A 183 -15.19 -2.30 -8.51
C ASP A 183 -15.17 -0.77 -8.62
N LEU A 184 -14.29 -0.10 -7.86
CA LEU A 184 -14.09 1.34 -7.91
C LEU A 184 -13.81 1.82 -9.33
N VAL A 185 -12.85 1.18 -10.02
CA VAL A 185 -12.46 1.57 -11.37
C VAL A 185 -13.57 1.30 -12.36
N THR A 186 -14.23 0.15 -12.29
CA THR A 186 -15.35 -0.21 -13.19
C THR A 186 -16.48 0.82 -13.09
N ARG A 187 -16.90 1.17 -11.88
CA ARG A 187 -17.93 2.20 -11.63
C ARG A 187 -17.48 3.56 -12.10
N SER A 188 -16.22 3.92 -11.83
CA SER A 188 -15.66 5.22 -12.22
C SER A 188 -15.57 5.37 -13.74
N VAL A 189 -15.27 4.31 -14.50
CA VAL A 189 -15.35 4.31 -15.98
C VAL A 189 -16.76 4.63 -16.44
N ALA A 190 -17.77 3.95 -15.89
CA ALA A 190 -19.16 4.17 -16.27
C ALA A 190 -19.61 5.61 -15.96
N ALA A 191 -19.30 6.10 -14.77
CA ALA A 191 -19.61 7.46 -14.34
C ALA A 191 -18.91 8.53 -15.20
N ALA A 192 -17.61 8.36 -15.45
CA ALA A 192 -16.82 9.31 -16.22
C ALA A 192 -17.24 9.36 -17.69
N ARG A 193 -17.58 8.22 -18.31
CA ARG A 193 -18.16 8.19 -19.66
C ARG A 193 -19.53 8.85 -19.73
N GLY A 194 -20.39 8.60 -18.75
CA GLY A 194 -21.68 9.29 -18.62
C GLY A 194 -21.51 10.81 -18.54
N GLN A 195 -20.53 11.26 -17.74
CA GLN A 195 -20.14 12.67 -17.66
C GLN A 195 -19.63 13.21 -19.00
N ALA A 196 -18.72 12.50 -19.68
CA ALA A 196 -18.18 12.93 -20.97
C ALA A 196 -19.27 13.05 -22.04
N ALA A 197 -20.23 12.12 -22.08
CA ALA A 197 -21.37 12.19 -22.98
C ALA A 197 -22.29 13.39 -22.67
N ALA A 198 -22.55 13.66 -21.39
CA ALA A 198 -23.38 14.79 -20.97
C ALA A 198 -22.73 16.15 -21.26
N LEU A 199 -21.39 16.21 -21.28
CA LEU A 199 -20.60 17.41 -21.55
C LEU A 199 -20.19 17.57 -23.02
N ALA A 200 -20.66 16.69 -23.90
CA ALA A 200 -20.33 16.77 -25.32
C ALA A 200 -20.79 18.11 -25.91
N GLY A 201 -19.87 18.81 -26.59
CA GLY A 201 -20.14 20.10 -27.22
C GLY A 201 -20.09 21.31 -26.28
N THR A 202 -19.83 21.13 -24.98
CA THR A 202 -19.52 22.24 -24.07
C THR A 202 -18.02 22.57 -24.09
N GLY A 203 -17.62 23.67 -23.44
CA GLY A 203 -16.21 24.03 -23.28
C GLY A 203 -15.39 23.05 -22.42
N GLN A 204 -16.03 22.05 -21.81
CA GLN A 204 -15.40 21.07 -20.92
C GLN A 204 -15.31 19.68 -21.53
N ALA A 205 -15.79 19.50 -22.77
CA ALA A 205 -15.86 18.21 -23.44
C ALA A 205 -14.50 17.49 -23.45
N ASP A 206 -13.42 18.22 -23.77
CA ASP A 206 -12.07 17.67 -23.84
C ASP A 206 -11.58 17.18 -22.47
N GLN A 207 -11.84 17.95 -21.41
CA GLN A 207 -11.44 17.58 -20.06
C GLN A 207 -12.26 16.41 -19.51
N ALA A 208 -13.58 16.41 -19.76
CA ALA A 208 -14.43 15.29 -19.38
C ALA A 208 -14.02 13.99 -20.10
N SER A 209 -13.62 14.09 -21.37
CA SER A 209 -13.05 12.97 -22.14
C SER A 209 -11.73 12.47 -21.55
N ARG A 210 -10.85 13.36 -21.08
CA ARG A 210 -9.61 12.97 -20.37
C ARG A 210 -9.91 12.22 -19.07
N VAL A 211 -10.92 12.65 -18.30
CA VAL A 211 -11.33 11.96 -17.06
C VAL A 211 -11.84 10.54 -17.35
N ALA A 212 -12.63 10.37 -18.41
CA ALA A 212 -13.05 9.03 -18.85
C ALA A 212 -11.83 8.15 -19.19
N GLN A 213 -10.89 8.71 -19.95
CA GLN A 213 -9.67 8.00 -20.35
C GLN A 213 -8.72 7.69 -19.17
N LEU A 214 -8.74 8.47 -18.09
CA LEU A 214 -7.98 8.15 -16.87
C LEU A 214 -8.44 6.82 -16.27
N PHE A 215 -9.76 6.67 -16.09
CA PHE A 215 -10.33 5.45 -15.54
C PHE A 215 -10.28 4.28 -16.51
N GLU A 216 -10.35 4.53 -17.83
CA GLU A 216 -10.13 3.49 -18.85
C GLU A 216 -8.69 2.96 -18.79
N ALA A 217 -7.69 3.84 -18.66
CA ALA A 217 -6.30 3.43 -18.50
C ALA A 217 -6.11 2.60 -17.22
N ALA A 218 -6.71 3.02 -16.09
CA ALA A 218 -6.69 2.24 -14.86
C ALA A 218 -7.34 0.85 -15.05
N ALA A 219 -8.46 0.78 -15.76
CA ALA A 219 -9.16 -0.48 -16.04
C ALA A 219 -8.30 -1.43 -16.88
N VAL A 220 -7.63 -0.92 -17.92
CA VAL A 220 -6.72 -1.71 -18.75
C VAL A 220 -5.53 -2.21 -17.94
N LEU A 221 -4.94 -1.38 -17.06
CA LEU A 221 -3.85 -1.81 -16.18
C LEU A 221 -4.29 -2.89 -15.18
N LEU A 222 -5.57 -2.92 -14.79
CA LEU A 222 -6.19 -3.97 -13.98
C LEU A 222 -6.61 -5.21 -14.78
N GLY A 223 -6.48 -5.21 -16.11
CA GLY A 223 -6.95 -6.30 -16.96
C GLY A 223 -8.48 -6.43 -17.02
N LEU A 224 -9.21 -5.34 -16.74
CA LEU A 224 -10.67 -5.30 -16.82
C LEU A 224 -11.14 -5.00 -18.24
N ASP A 225 -12.14 -5.73 -18.71
CA ASP A 225 -12.82 -5.41 -19.97
C ASP A 225 -13.91 -4.36 -19.71
N VAL A 226 -13.61 -3.12 -20.10
CA VAL A 226 -14.54 -2.00 -20.05
C VAL A 226 -14.99 -1.58 -21.44
N GLY A 227 -14.83 -2.41 -22.47
CA GLY A 227 -15.17 -2.07 -23.85
C GLY A 227 -14.18 -1.08 -24.50
N PRO A 228 -14.64 -0.18 -25.38
CA PRO A 228 -13.74 0.70 -26.16
C PRO A 228 -12.88 1.60 -25.29
N VAL A 229 -11.58 1.62 -25.54
CA VAL A 229 -10.60 2.45 -24.83
C VAL A 229 -10.21 3.64 -25.71
N GLY A 230 -10.13 4.83 -25.12
CA GLY A 230 -9.73 6.04 -25.84
C GLY A 230 -8.22 6.12 -26.15
N PRO A 231 -7.82 6.91 -27.15
CA PRO A 231 -6.43 6.97 -27.60
C PRO A 231 -5.44 7.56 -26.58
N LEU A 232 -5.88 8.43 -25.66
CA LEU A 232 -5.02 8.91 -24.57
C LEU A 232 -4.84 7.84 -23.52
N ALA A 233 -5.87 7.04 -23.24
CA ALA A 233 -5.77 5.91 -22.33
C ALA A 233 -4.78 4.85 -22.86
N ASP A 234 -4.84 4.51 -24.15
CA ASP A 234 -3.88 3.60 -24.77
C ASP A 234 -2.43 4.09 -24.67
N GLN A 235 -2.20 5.40 -24.87
CA GLN A 235 -0.87 6.00 -24.73
C GLN A 235 -0.39 5.98 -23.27
N GLU A 236 -1.28 6.30 -22.33
CA GLU A 236 -1.00 6.28 -20.89
C GLU A 236 -0.63 4.86 -20.42
N VAL A 237 -1.39 3.85 -20.83
CA VAL A 237 -1.10 2.44 -20.57
C VAL A 237 0.23 2.03 -21.17
N GLY A 238 0.56 2.49 -22.37
CA GLY A 238 1.83 2.25 -23.03
C GLY A 238 3.02 2.74 -22.21
N LEU A 239 2.96 3.99 -21.73
CA LEU A 239 4.00 4.60 -20.88
C LEU A 239 4.12 3.88 -19.52
N ALA A 240 2.99 3.61 -18.88
CA ALA A 240 2.92 2.88 -17.62
C ALA A 240 3.45 1.44 -17.72
N THR A 241 3.25 0.78 -18.86
CA THR A 241 3.73 -0.59 -19.10
C THR A 241 5.21 -0.63 -19.47
N GLU A 242 5.69 0.34 -20.26
CA GLU A 242 7.12 0.49 -20.56
C GLU A 242 7.92 0.77 -19.27
N ALA A 243 7.36 1.58 -18.37
CA ALA A 243 7.87 1.85 -17.03
C ALA A 243 9.36 2.26 -16.99
N ALA A 244 9.77 3.15 -17.89
CA ALA A 244 11.19 3.43 -18.13
C ALA A 244 11.59 4.91 -18.04
N GLN A 245 10.64 5.84 -18.19
CA GLN A 245 10.96 7.24 -18.44
C GLN A 245 10.09 8.20 -17.65
N MET A 246 10.61 9.41 -17.45
CA MET A 246 9.84 10.52 -16.90
C MET A 246 9.38 11.44 -18.04
N THR A 247 8.08 11.56 -18.29
CA THR A 247 7.57 12.35 -19.42
C THR A 247 6.22 12.98 -19.10
N THR A 248 5.68 13.76 -20.04
CA THR A 248 4.35 14.36 -19.95
C THR A 248 3.28 13.27 -20.06
N SER A 249 2.33 13.24 -19.12
CA SER A 249 1.16 12.35 -19.23
C SER A 249 0.26 12.79 -20.40
N PRO A 250 -0.17 11.85 -21.27
CA PRO A 250 -1.20 12.10 -22.27
C PRO A 250 -2.51 12.64 -21.68
N ILE A 251 -2.84 12.28 -20.45
CA ILE A 251 -4.12 12.58 -19.78
C ILE A 251 -4.02 13.84 -18.91
N THR A 252 -3.05 13.92 -18.01
CA THR A 252 -2.89 14.98 -17.00
C THR A 252 -1.84 16.03 -17.34
N GLY A 253 -1.11 15.86 -18.46
CA GLY A 253 -0.06 16.76 -18.92
C GLY A 253 -0.55 18.07 -19.51
N PHE A 254 -1.26 18.88 -18.73
CA PHE A 254 -1.67 20.24 -19.11
C PHE A 254 -0.49 21.20 -19.24
N ALA A 255 0.61 20.90 -18.53
CA ALA A 255 1.91 21.52 -18.72
C ALA A 255 2.90 20.47 -19.27
N ALA A 256 3.72 20.89 -20.24
CA ALA A 256 4.76 20.01 -20.77
C ALA A 256 5.84 19.74 -19.72
N CYS A 257 6.21 18.46 -19.57
CA CYS A 257 7.28 18.06 -18.68
C CYS A 257 8.60 18.77 -19.04
N ASN A 258 9.14 19.54 -18.10
CA ASN A 258 10.43 20.20 -18.25
C ASN A 258 11.36 19.89 -17.07
N ARG A 259 12.07 18.76 -17.16
CA ARG A 259 12.97 18.28 -16.10
C ARG A 259 14.05 19.28 -15.63
N THR A 260 14.39 20.30 -16.42
CA THR A 260 15.46 21.25 -16.09
C THR A 260 14.97 22.54 -15.44
N GLN A 261 13.70 22.91 -15.64
CA GLN A 261 13.14 24.17 -15.14
C GLN A 261 12.01 23.96 -14.13
N SER A 262 11.14 22.98 -14.37
CA SER A 262 10.07 22.61 -13.44
C SER A 262 9.59 21.18 -13.73
N PRO A 263 9.67 20.26 -12.77
CA PRO A 263 9.08 18.92 -12.93
C PRO A 263 7.54 18.96 -12.96
N ARG A 264 6.90 20.13 -12.90
CA ARG A 264 5.46 20.28 -13.10
C ARG A 264 5.05 19.67 -14.44
N GLY A 265 4.08 18.75 -14.40
CA GLY A 265 3.62 18.01 -15.58
C GLY A 265 4.52 16.84 -15.99
N CYS A 266 5.58 16.54 -15.25
CA CYS A 266 6.35 15.31 -15.40
C CYS A 266 5.76 14.19 -14.54
N VAL A 267 5.47 13.06 -15.17
CA VAL A 267 5.16 11.80 -14.49
C VAL A 267 6.37 10.89 -14.63
N ASP A 268 6.84 10.33 -13.51
CA ASP A 268 7.92 9.36 -13.51
C ASP A 268 7.39 7.93 -13.69
N TYR A 269 7.27 7.49 -14.95
CA TYR A 269 6.81 6.13 -15.25
C TYR A 269 7.82 5.06 -14.81
N SER A 270 9.07 5.39 -14.50
CA SER A 270 10.00 4.40 -13.95
C SER A 270 9.51 3.82 -12.62
N LEU A 271 8.63 4.54 -11.92
CA LEU A 271 7.97 4.10 -10.69
C LEU A 271 6.89 3.04 -10.92
N PHE A 272 6.43 2.83 -12.16
CA PHE A 272 5.39 1.83 -12.49
C PHE A 272 5.94 0.42 -12.63
N LYS A 273 7.27 0.23 -12.57
CA LYS A 273 7.90 -1.09 -12.61
C LYS A 273 7.63 -1.86 -11.30
N PRO A 274 6.90 -3.00 -11.35
CA PRO A 274 6.66 -3.83 -10.15
C PRO A 274 7.96 -4.30 -9.51
N ARG A 275 8.01 -4.25 -8.18
CA ARG A 275 9.18 -4.57 -7.34
C ARG A 275 8.76 -5.28 -6.06
N GLY A 276 9.71 -5.83 -5.31
CA GLY A 276 9.44 -6.46 -4.01
C GLY A 276 8.40 -7.58 -4.10
N HIS A 277 7.38 -7.53 -3.25
CA HIS A 277 6.32 -8.54 -3.27
C HIS A 277 5.33 -8.42 -4.42
N TYR A 278 5.33 -7.32 -5.18
CA TYR A 278 4.41 -7.13 -6.30
C TYR A 278 4.75 -8.02 -7.51
N THR A 279 5.96 -8.58 -7.57
CA THR A 279 6.40 -9.49 -8.65
C THR A 279 6.03 -10.95 -8.39
N ARG A 280 5.27 -11.23 -7.33
CA ARG A 280 4.96 -12.61 -6.91
C ARG A 280 3.87 -13.27 -7.75
N ASN A 281 2.96 -12.49 -8.32
CA ASN A 281 1.90 -12.96 -9.20
C ASN A 281 1.30 -11.80 -10.02
N GLU A 282 0.53 -12.14 -11.06
CA GLU A 282 -0.08 -11.17 -11.97
C GLU A 282 -1.10 -10.25 -11.27
N ASP A 283 -1.84 -10.75 -10.28
CA ASP A 283 -2.81 -9.97 -9.49
C ASP A 283 -2.12 -8.78 -8.77
N LEU A 284 -0.97 -9.04 -8.15
CA LEU A 284 -0.19 -8.01 -7.47
C LEU A 284 0.51 -7.05 -8.44
N GLU A 285 0.93 -7.53 -9.62
CA GLU A 285 1.50 -6.67 -10.66
C GLU A 285 0.47 -5.69 -11.21
N ARG A 286 -0.74 -6.17 -11.53
CA ARG A 286 -1.83 -5.31 -12.03
C ARG A 286 -2.32 -4.34 -10.98
N TYR A 287 -2.46 -4.80 -9.72
CA TYR A 287 -2.77 -3.94 -8.59
C TYR A 287 -1.73 -2.82 -8.45
N PHE A 288 -0.43 -3.16 -8.49
CA PHE A 288 0.65 -2.19 -8.36
C PHE A 288 0.61 -1.12 -9.45
N ARG A 289 0.42 -1.51 -10.72
CA ARG A 289 0.38 -0.57 -11.85
C ARG A 289 -0.83 0.35 -11.79
N ALA A 290 -2.00 -0.20 -11.49
CA ALA A 290 -3.23 0.58 -11.37
C ALA A 290 -3.15 1.56 -10.19
N MET A 291 -2.71 1.11 -9.02
CA MET A 291 -2.45 1.97 -7.85
C MET A 291 -1.38 3.03 -8.13
N SER A 292 -0.35 2.68 -8.90
CA SER A 292 0.65 3.65 -9.36
C SER A 292 0.02 4.71 -10.25
N LEU A 293 -0.87 4.35 -11.19
CA LEU A 293 -1.57 5.31 -12.03
C LEU A 293 -2.42 6.26 -11.18
N VAL A 294 -3.36 5.74 -10.39
CA VAL A 294 -4.29 6.58 -9.60
C VAL A 294 -3.60 7.32 -8.44
N GLY A 295 -2.37 6.95 -8.09
CA GLY A 295 -1.53 7.61 -7.10
C GLY A 295 -0.52 8.62 -7.69
N GLN A 296 0.01 8.40 -8.89
CA GLN A 296 0.99 9.29 -9.54
C GLN A 296 0.33 10.32 -10.46
N GLU A 297 -0.75 9.96 -11.13
CA GLU A 297 -1.54 10.84 -11.99
C GLU A 297 -2.44 11.74 -11.12
N GLY A 298 -1.81 12.73 -10.49
CA GLY A 298 -2.50 13.83 -9.82
C GLY A 298 -2.64 15.02 -10.75
N ALA A 299 -3.75 15.74 -10.65
CA ALA A 299 -3.84 17.07 -11.23
C ALA A 299 -3.01 18.04 -10.38
N SER A 300 -1.75 18.23 -10.76
CA SER A 300 -0.90 19.28 -10.18
C SER A 300 -1.48 20.63 -10.58
N PHE A 301 -2.11 21.30 -9.62
CA PHE A 301 -2.90 22.51 -9.86
C PHE A 301 -2.21 23.79 -9.41
N VAL A 302 -0.99 23.71 -8.87
CA VAL A 302 -0.15 24.88 -8.62
C VAL A 302 0.80 25.05 -9.81
N ALA A 303 0.65 26.16 -10.53
CA ALA A 303 1.47 26.52 -11.70
C ALA A 303 2.84 27.09 -11.34
N GLY A 304 2.98 27.55 -10.10
CA GLY A 304 4.14 28.23 -9.56
C GLY A 304 3.73 29.18 -8.44
N MET A 305 4.63 30.09 -8.09
CA MET A 305 4.43 31.08 -7.03
C MET A 305 4.53 32.50 -7.60
N ASP A 306 3.60 33.37 -7.21
CA ASP A 306 3.71 34.83 -7.34
C ASP A 306 4.02 35.42 -5.96
N GLY A 307 5.31 35.62 -5.68
CA GLY A 307 5.80 35.86 -4.32
C GLY A 307 5.52 34.64 -3.42
N ASP A 308 4.76 34.86 -2.34
CA ASP A 308 4.32 33.79 -1.43
C ASP A 308 2.93 33.23 -1.79
N THR A 309 2.34 33.66 -2.92
CA THR A 309 0.99 33.26 -3.33
C THR A 309 1.04 32.18 -4.40
N PRO A 310 0.48 30.98 -4.16
CA PRO A 310 0.40 29.94 -5.19
C PRO A 310 -0.51 30.38 -6.34
N VAL A 311 -0.04 30.21 -7.57
CA VAL A 311 -0.83 30.45 -8.78
C VAL A 311 -1.56 29.15 -9.13
N VAL A 312 -2.90 29.21 -9.19
CA VAL A 312 -3.72 28.05 -9.57
C VAL A 312 -3.69 27.88 -11.09
N ASP A 313 -3.41 26.66 -11.55
CA ASP A 313 -3.58 26.25 -12.94
C ASP A 313 -5.03 25.81 -13.17
N GLU A 314 -5.79 26.66 -13.87
CA GLU A 314 -7.21 26.42 -14.09
C GLU A 314 -7.50 25.13 -14.86
N PRO A 315 -6.74 24.73 -15.91
CA PRO A 315 -6.96 23.45 -16.58
C PRO A 315 -6.78 22.25 -15.65
N SER A 316 -5.72 22.18 -14.84
CA SER A 316 -5.56 21.11 -13.86
C SER A 316 -6.65 21.11 -12.80
N MET A 317 -7.05 22.28 -12.29
CA MET A 317 -8.12 22.37 -11.29
C MET A 317 -9.48 21.93 -11.86
N GLN A 318 -9.80 22.34 -13.10
CA GLN A 318 -11.01 21.88 -13.80
C GLN A 318 -11.00 20.35 -13.95
N PHE A 319 -9.85 19.75 -14.25
CA PHE A 319 -9.72 18.30 -14.41
C PHE A 319 -9.94 17.59 -13.08
N ALA A 320 -9.28 18.05 -12.01
CA ALA A 320 -9.44 17.50 -10.66
C ALA A 320 -10.90 17.53 -10.21
N LEU A 321 -11.58 18.64 -10.47
CA LEU A 321 -13.00 18.80 -10.21
C LEU A 321 -13.85 17.82 -11.02
N LEU A 322 -13.60 17.66 -12.33
CA LEU A 322 -14.32 16.69 -13.14
C LEU A 322 -14.07 15.24 -12.69
N VAL A 323 -12.89 14.91 -12.15
CA VAL A 323 -12.63 13.61 -11.49
C VAL A 323 -13.53 13.45 -10.28
N VAL A 324 -13.54 14.43 -9.37
CA VAL A 324 -14.38 14.41 -8.15
C VAL A 324 -15.86 14.24 -8.51
N ARG A 325 -16.36 15.00 -9.48
CA ARG A 325 -17.75 14.92 -9.92
C ARG A 325 -18.10 13.53 -10.45
N ALA A 326 -17.21 12.90 -11.22
CA ALA A 326 -17.42 11.53 -11.69
C ALA A 326 -17.45 10.55 -10.51
N MET A 327 -16.56 10.70 -9.53
CA MET A 327 -16.53 9.86 -8.33
C MET A 327 -17.77 10.05 -7.44
N GLN A 328 -18.36 11.25 -7.39
CA GLN A 328 -19.58 11.53 -6.63
C GLN A 328 -20.87 11.10 -7.35
N ALA A 329 -20.79 10.63 -8.60
CA ALA A 329 -21.97 10.21 -9.36
C ALA A 329 -22.60 8.91 -8.84
N ASP A 330 -21.82 8.06 -8.16
CA ASP A 330 -22.27 6.85 -7.50
C ASP A 330 -21.68 6.81 -6.07
N PRO A 331 -22.52 6.82 -5.01
CA PRO A 331 -22.03 6.78 -3.63
C PRO A 331 -21.19 5.52 -3.32
N VAL A 332 -21.31 4.45 -4.10
CA VAL A 332 -20.46 3.25 -3.95
C VAL A 332 -19.01 3.55 -4.31
N ILE A 333 -18.73 4.45 -5.26
CA ILE A 333 -17.35 4.83 -5.61
C ILE A 333 -16.64 5.46 -4.41
N GLU A 334 -17.32 6.35 -3.68
CA GLU A 334 -16.78 6.93 -2.45
C GLU A 334 -16.57 5.87 -1.37
N GLN A 335 -17.52 4.95 -1.21
CA GLN A 335 -17.39 3.85 -0.26
C GLN A 335 -16.16 2.97 -0.57
N ASP A 336 -16.00 2.56 -1.83
CA ASP A 336 -14.86 1.75 -2.27
C ASP A 336 -13.54 2.51 -2.13
N TRP A 337 -13.56 3.81 -2.43
CA TRP A 337 -12.39 4.65 -2.25
C TRP A 337 -11.95 4.68 -0.79
N ARG A 338 -12.90 4.81 0.15
CA ARG A 338 -12.59 4.76 1.60
C ARG A 338 -12.09 3.38 2.04
N LEU A 339 -12.70 2.31 1.53
CA LEU A 339 -12.25 0.94 1.79
C LEU A 339 -10.83 0.67 1.30
N LEU A 340 -10.36 1.44 0.31
CA LEU A 340 -9.00 1.39 -0.20
C LEU A 340 -8.05 2.35 0.53
N TYR A 341 -8.47 3.60 0.73
CA TYR A 341 -7.65 4.68 1.28
C TYR A 341 -7.42 4.55 2.79
N GLU A 342 -8.43 4.19 3.58
CA GLU A 342 -8.28 4.13 5.04
C GLU A 342 -7.29 3.02 5.49
N PRO A 343 -7.36 1.77 4.96
CA PRO A 343 -6.38 0.75 5.32
C PRO A 343 -4.97 1.08 4.84
N THR A 344 -4.83 1.63 3.64
CA THR A 344 -3.52 2.02 3.12
C THR A 344 -2.94 3.19 3.93
N ALA A 345 -3.75 4.20 4.27
CA ALA A 345 -3.34 5.30 5.14
C ALA A 345 -2.92 4.83 6.54
N PHE A 346 -3.61 3.83 7.10
CA PHE A 346 -3.24 3.22 8.38
C PHE A 346 -1.89 2.47 8.30
N MET A 347 -1.66 1.74 7.21
CA MET A 347 -0.46 0.90 7.06
C MET A 347 0.79 1.68 6.64
N VAL A 348 0.65 2.67 5.76
CA VAL A 348 1.79 3.37 5.13
C VAL A 348 1.79 4.90 5.30
N GLY A 349 0.79 5.45 6.00
CA GLY A 349 0.65 6.88 6.24
C GLY A 349 -0.31 7.57 5.28
N MET A 350 -0.83 8.73 5.70
CA MET A 350 -1.75 9.54 4.91
C MET A 350 -1.06 10.17 3.69
N ALA A 351 -1.86 10.49 2.66
CA ALA A 351 -1.38 11.25 1.52
C ALA A 351 -0.92 12.67 1.94
N ASP A 352 0.24 13.09 1.41
CA ASP A 352 0.72 14.47 1.57
C ASP A 352 -0.04 15.44 0.63
N ASP A 353 -0.38 15.00 -0.58
CA ASP A 353 -1.24 15.73 -1.51
C ASP A 353 -2.72 15.61 -1.13
N TYR A 354 -3.56 16.44 -1.73
CA TYR A 354 -5.00 16.46 -1.45
C TYR A 354 -5.72 15.27 -2.08
N THR A 355 -6.73 14.78 -1.38
CA THR A 355 -7.65 13.73 -1.85
C THR A 355 -8.81 14.33 -2.65
N PRO A 356 -9.53 13.53 -3.46
CA PRO A 356 -10.68 14.02 -4.23
C PRO A 356 -11.79 14.53 -3.30
N PHE A 357 -11.95 13.92 -2.13
CA PHE A 357 -13.00 14.28 -1.18
C PHE A 357 -12.67 15.52 -0.34
N GLU A 358 -11.38 15.84 -0.13
CA GLU A 358 -10.97 17.16 0.37
C GLU A 358 -11.34 18.26 -0.64
N LEU A 359 -11.05 18.04 -1.93
CA LEU A 359 -11.44 18.96 -2.99
C LEU A 359 -12.98 19.10 -3.07
N ALA A 360 -13.72 17.99 -2.96
CA ALA A 360 -15.18 17.99 -2.96
C ALA A 360 -15.76 18.87 -1.84
N ALA A 361 -15.26 18.71 -0.61
CA ALA A 361 -15.71 19.49 0.54
C ALA A 361 -15.47 20.99 0.34
N VAL A 362 -14.31 21.37 -0.21
CA VAL A 362 -13.99 22.76 -0.54
C VAL A 362 -14.88 23.28 -1.66
N ALA A 363 -15.10 22.49 -2.72
CA ALA A 363 -15.95 22.86 -3.84
C ALA A 363 -17.39 23.14 -3.38
N VAL A 364 -17.96 22.27 -2.54
CA VAL A 364 -19.29 22.47 -1.93
C VAL A 364 -19.34 23.73 -1.07
N ALA A 365 -18.29 24.01 -0.27
CA ALA A 365 -18.24 25.22 0.55
C ALA A 365 -18.11 26.52 -0.26
N VAL A 366 -17.70 26.45 -1.54
CA VAL A 366 -17.58 27.61 -2.43
C VAL A 366 -18.80 27.77 -3.34
N ALA A 367 -19.24 26.67 -3.97
CA ALA A 367 -20.27 26.67 -5.01
C ALA A 367 -21.64 26.12 -4.54
N GLY A 368 -21.72 25.54 -3.34
CA GLY A 368 -22.92 24.93 -2.77
C GLY A 368 -23.10 23.43 -3.09
N ASP A 369 -24.21 22.85 -2.62
CA ASP A 369 -24.47 21.39 -2.60
C ASP A 369 -24.57 20.70 -3.97
N ARG A 370 -24.68 21.47 -5.05
CA ARG A 370 -24.75 20.97 -6.43
C ARG A 370 -24.03 21.92 -7.37
N TRP A 371 -22.72 22.00 -7.20
CA TRP A 371 -21.83 22.62 -8.16
C TRP A 371 -22.05 21.98 -9.55
N SER A 372 -22.54 22.79 -10.48
CA SER A 372 -22.97 22.39 -11.82
C SER A 372 -21.78 22.38 -12.78
N THR A 373 -21.93 21.77 -13.94
CA THR A 373 -20.85 21.76 -14.93
C THR A 373 -20.44 23.16 -15.34
N ASP A 374 -21.39 24.06 -15.56
CA ASP A 374 -21.10 25.41 -16.04
C ASP A 374 -20.20 26.18 -15.07
N ASP A 375 -20.26 25.84 -13.78
CA ASP A 375 -19.42 26.43 -12.74
C ASP A 375 -17.93 26.12 -12.95
N PHE A 376 -17.56 24.96 -13.54
CA PHE A 376 -16.13 24.60 -13.68
C PHE A 376 -15.49 25.27 -14.89
N ALA A 377 -16.27 26.01 -15.70
CA ALA A 377 -15.74 26.85 -16.76
C ALA A 377 -15.34 28.25 -16.24
N ASP A 378 -15.80 28.63 -15.03
CA ASP A 378 -15.49 29.90 -14.41
C ASP A 378 -14.08 29.87 -13.77
N THR A 379 -13.12 30.55 -14.39
CA THR A 379 -11.75 30.62 -13.91
C THR A 379 -11.63 31.27 -12.53
N GLY A 380 -12.49 32.23 -12.19
CA GLY A 380 -12.52 32.86 -10.87
C GLY A 380 -12.98 31.89 -9.78
N LEU A 381 -13.93 31.01 -10.10
CA LEU A 381 -14.31 29.92 -9.21
C LEU A 381 -13.17 28.93 -9.01
N LEU A 382 -12.52 28.49 -10.10
CA LEU A 382 -11.39 27.55 -10.05
C LEU A 382 -10.25 28.10 -9.17
N GLN A 383 -9.91 29.38 -9.32
CA GLN A 383 -8.93 30.07 -8.47
C GLN A 383 -9.36 30.10 -7.00
N THR A 384 -10.63 30.40 -6.73
CA THR A 384 -11.17 30.46 -5.36
C THR A 384 -11.14 29.09 -4.68
N VAL A 385 -11.53 28.03 -5.40
CA VAL A 385 -11.48 26.64 -4.92
C VAL A 385 -10.04 26.23 -4.65
N GLY A 386 -9.12 26.46 -5.59
CA GLY A 386 -7.70 26.14 -5.42
C GLY A 386 -7.07 26.85 -4.23
N GLY A 387 -7.31 28.16 -4.08
CA GLY A 387 -6.80 28.95 -2.95
C GLY A 387 -7.36 28.47 -1.60
N LYS A 388 -8.65 28.12 -1.54
CA LYS A 388 -9.26 27.57 -0.31
C LYS A 388 -8.75 26.17 0.01
N LEU A 389 -8.53 25.32 -1.00
CA LEU A 389 -7.96 23.99 -0.81
C LEU A 389 -6.55 24.11 -0.20
N LEU A 390 -5.72 25.00 -0.73
CA LEU A 390 -4.38 25.29 -0.21
C LEU A 390 -4.39 25.81 1.24
N ALA A 391 -5.47 26.48 1.64
CA ALA A 391 -5.64 26.97 3.00
C ALA A 391 -6.12 25.89 3.99
N THR A 392 -6.55 24.71 3.53
CA THR A 392 -7.04 23.64 4.43
C THR A 392 -5.90 23.01 5.23
N ARG A 393 -4.74 22.79 4.59
CA ARG A 393 -3.50 22.31 5.19
C ARG A 393 -2.33 22.54 4.25
N ALA A 394 -1.10 22.59 4.77
CA ALA A 394 0.08 22.64 3.91
C ALA A 394 0.40 21.26 3.31
N VAL A 395 0.89 21.26 2.07
CA VAL A 395 1.56 20.11 1.44
C VAL A 395 3.04 20.14 1.85
N GLY A 396 3.56 19.06 2.41
CA GLY A 396 4.88 19.02 3.02
C GLY A 396 6.02 18.73 2.04
N ILE A 397 5.81 17.85 1.07
CA ILE A 397 6.87 17.32 0.20
C ILE A 397 7.12 18.25 -0.99
N ASN A 398 6.05 18.67 -1.68
CA ASN A 398 6.17 19.49 -2.89
C ASN A 398 5.04 20.53 -3.00
N PRO A 399 5.05 21.58 -2.16
CA PRO A 399 3.99 22.59 -2.13
C PRO A 399 3.83 23.35 -3.46
N GLU A 400 4.92 23.53 -4.21
CA GLU A 400 4.92 24.24 -5.50
C GLU A 400 4.30 23.41 -6.64
N ALA A 401 4.09 22.11 -6.42
CA ALA A 401 3.39 21.22 -7.34
C ALA A 401 2.22 20.50 -6.66
N ALA A 402 1.63 21.13 -5.64
CA ALA A 402 0.50 20.56 -4.90
C ALA A 402 -0.57 20.04 -5.86
N SER A 403 -1.01 18.83 -5.59
CA SER A 403 -1.85 18.05 -6.50
C SER A 403 -3.10 17.54 -5.80
N VAL A 404 -4.13 17.25 -6.60
CA VAL A 404 -5.22 16.39 -6.18
C VAL A 404 -5.00 15.02 -6.80
N ARG A 405 -4.85 14.00 -5.96
CA ARG A 405 -4.59 12.62 -6.38
C ARG A 405 -5.74 11.73 -5.94
N ILE A 406 -6.13 10.77 -6.78
CA ILE A 406 -7.19 9.83 -6.43
C ILE A 406 -6.73 8.99 -5.23
N MET A 407 -5.52 8.46 -5.27
CA MET A 407 -4.88 7.77 -4.14
C MET A 407 -3.63 8.51 -3.68
N GLY A 408 -3.18 8.25 -2.45
CA GLY A 408 -1.89 8.77 -2.01
C GLY A 408 -0.76 8.27 -2.91
N ALA A 409 0.12 9.17 -3.35
CA ALA A 409 1.39 8.78 -3.94
C ALA A 409 2.16 7.98 -2.89
N ARG A 410 2.38 6.69 -3.15
CA ARG A 410 2.89 5.75 -2.15
C ARG A 410 4.22 6.22 -1.56
N PHE A 411 4.30 6.25 -0.24
CA PHE A 411 5.51 5.88 0.49
C PHE A 411 5.60 4.36 0.46
N VAL A 412 6.12 3.78 -0.63
CA VAL A 412 6.44 2.36 -0.60
C VAL A 412 7.61 2.22 0.37
N ILE A 413 7.40 1.61 1.52
CA ILE A 413 8.50 1.02 2.28
C ILE A 413 8.91 -0.21 1.48
N ASP A 414 9.66 0.03 0.40
CA ASP A 414 10.27 -1.04 -0.39
C ASP A 414 11.24 -1.77 0.55
N SER A 415 10.99 -3.08 0.71
CA SER A 415 11.89 -4.04 1.35
C SER A 415 12.97 -4.51 0.39
#